data_AF-A0A5S4TJ41-F1
#
_entry.id   AF-A0A5S4TJ41-F1
#
_cell.length_a   1.000
_cell.length_b   1.000
_cell.length_c   1.000
_cell.angle_alpha   90.00
_cell.angle_beta   90.00
_cell.angle_gamma   90.00
#
_symmetry.space_group_name_H-M   'P 1'
#
loop_
_entity.id
_entity.type
_entity.pdbx_description
1 polymer ?
#
loop_
_entity_poly.entity_id
_entity_poly.type
_entity_poly.pdbx_seq_one_letter_code
_entity_poly.pdbx_strand_id
1 'polypeptide(L)'
;MEFTAAKRNIDIKFDFKTMFKINNKLGTINPETGERNADGVGALFFNILERNESAIVDLVRLSAGSGKKALTEDEILDAIAESVDEEGTTEGLFAEIEKEMVDSGFFRAKILKYIENMEKSARYLKAKDDMDATQIQIIEDVIGRMSNAVS
;
A
#
# COMPACT_ATOMS: atom_id res chain seq x y z
N MET A 1 -13.83 6.01 0.13
CA MET A 1 -14.31 5.16 1.24
C MET A 1 -14.32 5.95 2.55
N GLU A 2 -15.28 5.70 3.45
CA GLU A 2 -15.41 6.43 4.72
C GLU A 2 -15.41 5.48 5.93
N PHE A 3 -14.68 5.86 6.98
CA PHE A 3 -14.68 5.18 8.28
C PHE A 3 -15.19 6.13 9.37
N THR A 4 -15.80 5.61 10.42
CA THR A 4 -16.09 6.39 11.62
C THR A 4 -15.19 5.93 12.76
N ALA A 5 -14.44 6.85 13.36
CA ALA A 5 -13.54 6.54 14.47
C ALA A 5 -13.59 7.66 15.51
N ALA A 6 -13.76 7.32 16.78
CA ALA A 6 -13.81 8.30 17.88
C ALA A 6 -14.78 9.48 17.61
N LYS A 7 -15.97 9.18 17.07
CA LYS A 7 -17.01 10.16 16.66
C LYS A 7 -16.59 11.13 15.55
N ARG A 8 -15.62 10.75 14.73
CA ARG A 8 -15.14 11.53 13.57
C ARG A 8 -15.22 10.69 12.32
N ASN A 9 -15.64 11.30 11.22
CA ASN A 9 -15.60 10.67 9.91
C ASN A 9 -14.20 10.82 9.31
N ILE A 10 -13.64 9.71 8.86
CA ILE A 10 -12.38 9.64 8.12
C ILE A 10 -12.73 9.29 6.70
N ASP A 11 -12.57 10.28 5.84
CA ASP A 11 -12.69 10.10 4.41
C ASP A 11 -11.31 9.74 3.83
N ILE A 12 -11.18 8.49 3.37
CA ILE A 12 -9.97 8.02 2.70
C ILE A 12 -10.11 8.34 1.22
N LYS A 13 -9.25 9.27 0.79
CA LYS A 13 -9.13 9.71 -0.60
C LYS A 13 -7.86 9.18 -1.22
N PHE A 14 -7.99 8.67 -2.44
CA PHE A 14 -6.85 8.26 -3.27
C PHE A 14 -6.34 9.43 -4.11
N ASP A 15 -6.05 10.56 -3.46
CA ASP A 15 -5.59 11.80 -4.08
C ASP A 15 -4.07 11.99 -3.99
N PHE A 16 -3.57 13.09 -4.58
CA PHE A 16 -2.15 13.43 -4.53
C PHE A 16 -1.60 13.57 -3.10
N LYS A 17 -2.41 14.09 -2.17
CA LYS A 17 -1.99 14.34 -0.79
C LYS A 17 -1.81 13.03 -0.03
N THR A 18 -2.73 12.09 -0.19
CA THR A 18 -2.62 10.76 0.42
C THR A 18 -1.46 10.00 -0.19
N MET A 19 -1.30 10.01 -1.52
CA MET A 19 -0.14 9.42 -2.22
C MET A 19 1.18 9.97 -1.67
N PHE A 20 1.29 11.29 -1.51
CA PHE A 20 2.50 11.94 -0.99
C PHE A 20 2.79 11.52 0.46
N LYS A 21 1.76 11.48 1.33
CA LYS A 21 1.91 11.01 2.71
C LYS A 21 2.38 9.55 2.79
N ILE A 22 1.78 8.68 1.98
CA ILE A 22 2.14 7.25 1.92
C ILE A 22 3.61 7.10 1.55
N ASN A 23 4.07 7.72 0.47
CA ASN A 23 5.49 7.65 0.08
C ASN A 23 6.41 8.20 1.18
N ASN A 24 6.03 9.30 1.83
CA ASN A 24 6.84 9.89 2.90
C ASN A 24 6.86 9.12 4.22
N LYS A 25 5.94 8.18 4.43
CA LYS A 25 5.83 7.43 5.70
C LYS A 25 6.17 5.95 5.55
N LEU A 26 5.78 5.35 4.42
CA LEU A 26 5.93 3.93 4.14
C LEU A 26 7.03 3.64 3.12
N GLY A 27 7.58 4.66 2.45
CA GLY A 27 8.69 4.45 1.54
C GLY A 27 9.93 3.91 2.26
N THR A 28 10.69 3.04 1.58
CA THR A 28 11.92 2.48 2.14
C THR A 28 12.96 3.58 2.39
N ILE A 29 13.84 3.37 3.36
CA ILE A 29 14.93 4.32 3.65
C ILE A 29 16.20 3.82 2.97
N ASN A 30 16.82 4.66 2.16
CA ASN A 30 18.12 4.36 1.57
C ASN A 30 19.17 4.29 2.69
N PRO A 31 19.86 3.16 2.88
CA PRO A 31 20.82 3.00 3.98
C PRO A 31 22.07 3.88 3.83
N GLU A 32 22.41 4.33 2.62
CA GLU A 32 23.58 5.15 2.35
C GLU A 32 23.30 6.64 2.55
N THR A 33 22.15 7.14 2.06
CA THR A 33 21.82 8.57 2.11
C THR A 33 20.89 8.94 3.27
N GLY A 34 20.21 7.95 3.86
CA GLY A 34 19.15 8.18 4.86
C GLY A 34 17.86 8.79 4.27
N GLU A 35 17.82 9.01 2.95
CA GLU A 35 16.66 9.57 2.27
C GLU A 35 15.58 8.51 2.07
N ARG A 36 14.33 8.96 2.00
CA ARG A 36 13.20 8.08 1.76
C ARG A 36 12.92 7.90 0.27
N ASN A 37 12.76 6.66 -0.16
CA ASN A 37 12.37 6.30 -1.51
C ASN A 37 10.88 6.57 -1.74
N ALA A 38 10.52 6.85 -3.00
CA ALA A 38 9.15 7.11 -3.41
C ALA A 38 8.40 5.82 -3.82
N ASP A 39 8.59 4.76 -3.04
CA ASP A 39 8.10 3.40 -3.30
C ASP A 39 6.99 2.94 -2.35
N GLY A 40 6.64 3.76 -1.35
CA GLY A 40 5.64 3.42 -0.33
C GLY A 40 4.25 3.08 -0.89
N VAL A 41 3.81 3.73 -1.98
CA VAL A 41 2.53 3.36 -2.62
C VAL A 41 2.59 1.98 -3.25
N GLY A 42 3.71 1.62 -3.88
CA GLY A 42 3.89 0.28 -4.44
C GLY A 42 3.90 -0.79 -3.36
N ALA A 43 4.61 -0.53 -2.26
CA ALA A 43 4.64 -1.42 -1.10
C ALA A 43 3.25 -1.59 -0.45
N LEU A 44 2.50 -0.48 -0.30
CA LEU A 44 1.13 -0.53 0.21
C LEU A 44 0.23 -1.36 -0.71
N PHE A 45 0.31 -1.15 -2.03
CA PHE A 45 -0.49 -1.89 -3.00
C PHE A 45 -0.20 -3.38 -2.95
N PHE A 46 1.07 -3.77 -2.89
CA PHE A 46 1.46 -5.16 -2.69
C PHE A 46 0.81 -5.77 -1.44
N ASN A 47 0.88 -5.07 -0.30
CA ASN A 47 0.28 -5.56 0.94
C ASN A 47 -1.25 -5.66 0.86
N ILE A 48 -1.92 -4.79 0.12
CA ILE A 48 -3.37 -4.89 -0.17
C ILE A 48 -3.68 -6.15 -0.98
N LEU A 49 -2.87 -6.46 -2.00
CA LEU A 49 -3.02 -7.69 -2.78
C LEU A 49 -2.80 -8.93 -1.90
N GLU A 50 -1.81 -8.91 -1.01
CA GLU A 50 -1.50 -10.00 -0.07
C GLU A 50 -2.47 -10.09 1.12
N ARG A 51 -3.53 -9.28 1.17
CA ARG A 51 -4.51 -9.25 2.26
C ARG A 51 -3.87 -9.02 3.64
N ASN A 52 -2.81 -8.22 3.68
CA ASN A 52 -2.14 -7.86 4.91
C ASN A 52 -2.88 -6.69 5.58
N GLU A 53 -3.52 -6.95 6.72
CA GLU A 53 -4.38 -6.01 7.44
C GLU A 53 -3.65 -4.75 7.89
N SER A 54 -2.32 -4.82 8.08
CA SER A 54 -1.52 -3.64 8.39
C SER A 54 -1.61 -2.56 7.32
N ALA A 55 -1.88 -2.94 6.05
CA ALA A 55 -2.08 -1.98 4.97
C ALA A 55 -3.35 -1.13 5.16
N ILE A 56 -4.44 -1.75 5.64
CA ILE A 56 -5.69 -1.03 5.93
C ILE A 56 -5.46 -0.08 7.12
N VAL A 57 -4.81 -0.58 8.18
CA VAL A 57 -4.46 0.23 9.36
C VAL A 57 -3.61 1.44 8.98
N ASP A 58 -2.56 1.24 8.17
CA ASP A 58 -1.70 2.32 7.71
C ASP A 58 -2.44 3.35 6.86
N LEU A 59 -3.31 2.89 5.95
CA LEU A 59 -4.10 3.76 5.10
C LEU A 59 -5.07 4.64 5.92
N VAL A 60 -5.79 4.04 6.87
CA VAL A 60 -6.68 4.76 7.79
C VAL A 60 -5.87 5.75 8.63
N ARG A 61 -4.76 5.32 9.23
CA ARG A 61 -3.88 6.17 10.05
C ARG A 61 -3.40 7.40 9.29
N LEU A 62 -2.92 7.22 8.07
CA LEU A 62 -2.40 8.31 7.24
C LEU A 62 -3.51 9.28 6.78
N SER A 63 -4.73 8.77 6.63
CA SER A 63 -5.92 9.55 6.26
C SER A 63 -6.48 10.35 7.43
N ALA A 64 -6.49 9.76 8.63
CA ALA A 64 -6.97 10.37 9.88
C ALA A 64 -6.16 11.62 10.32
N GLY A 65 -4.95 11.78 9.79
CA GLY A 65 -4.06 12.91 10.08
C GLY A 65 -3.06 12.63 11.20
N SER A 66 -2.35 13.67 11.65
CA SER A 66 -1.21 13.52 12.57
C SER A 66 -1.25 14.53 13.72
N GLY A 67 -0.44 14.29 14.75
CA GLY A 67 -0.28 15.19 15.90
C GLY A 67 -1.39 15.02 16.94
N LYS A 68 -1.80 16.13 17.60
CA LYS A 68 -2.79 16.10 18.69
C LYS A 68 -4.18 15.55 18.33
N LYS A 69 -4.46 15.37 17.04
CA LYS A 69 -5.72 14.82 16.51
C LYS A 69 -5.51 13.45 15.85
N ALA A 70 -4.31 12.87 15.90
CA ALA A 70 -4.10 11.52 15.41
C ALA A 70 -5.00 10.55 16.18
N LEU A 71 -5.49 9.52 15.50
CA LEU A 71 -6.13 8.40 16.17
C LEU A 71 -5.09 7.53 16.87
N THR A 72 -5.50 6.87 17.94
CA THR A 72 -4.76 5.74 18.49
C THR A 72 -4.90 4.52 17.58
N GLU A 73 -4.09 3.48 17.85
CA GLU A 73 -4.22 2.21 17.13
C GLU A 73 -5.57 1.54 17.40
N ASP A 74 -5.98 1.46 18.67
CA ASP A 74 -7.28 0.89 19.05
C ASP A 74 -8.44 1.60 18.36
N GLU A 75 -8.43 2.94 18.30
CA GLU A 75 -9.48 3.70 17.61
C GLU A 75 -9.54 3.40 16.10
N ILE A 76 -8.41 3.05 15.47
CA ILE A 76 -8.35 2.66 14.06
C ILE A 76 -8.88 1.23 13.89
N LEU A 77 -8.46 0.31 14.76
CA LEU A 77 -8.88 -1.08 14.72
C LEU A 77 -10.39 -1.20 14.94
N ASP A 78 -10.94 -0.47 15.91
CA ASP A 78 -12.38 -0.40 16.18
C ASP A 78 -13.13 0.11 14.94
N ALA A 79 -12.63 1.18 14.31
CA ALA A 79 -13.25 1.74 13.11
C ALA A 79 -13.23 0.75 11.92
N ILE A 80 -12.16 -0.02 11.75
CA ILE A 80 -12.08 -1.07 10.73
C ILE A 80 -13.07 -2.19 11.06
N ALA A 81 -13.13 -2.65 12.31
CA ALA A 81 -14.05 -3.68 12.77
C ALA A 81 -15.53 -3.27 12.64
N GLU A 82 -15.85 -1.99 12.76
CA GLU A 82 -17.19 -1.45 12.51
C GLU A 82 -17.54 -1.33 11.02
N SER A 83 -16.52 -1.32 10.14
CA SER A 83 -16.69 -1.14 8.69
C SER A 83 -16.78 -2.45 7.90
N VAL A 84 -16.41 -3.58 8.51
CA VAL A 84 -16.53 -4.90 7.87
C VAL A 84 -18.00 -5.35 7.83
N ASP A 85 -18.32 -6.22 6.88
CA ASP A 85 -19.66 -6.77 6.70
C ASP A 85 -20.12 -7.64 7.89
N GLU A 86 -21.39 -8.07 7.87
CA GLU A 86 -21.96 -8.94 8.92
C GLU A 86 -21.21 -10.28 9.05
N GLU A 87 -20.47 -10.70 8.03
CA GLU A 87 -19.62 -11.90 8.05
C GLU A 87 -18.26 -11.66 8.74
N GLY A 88 -17.94 -10.41 9.07
CA GLY A 88 -16.73 -10.01 9.78
C GLY A 88 -15.48 -10.09 8.91
N THR A 89 -15.61 -9.98 7.58
CA THR A 89 -14.49 -10.14 6.65
C THR A 89 -13.95 -8.79 6.18
N THR A 90 -12.63 -8.69 6.05
CA THR A 90 -11.94 -7.51 5.47
C THR A 90 -11.82 -7.59 3.95
N GLU A 91 -12.30 -8.65 3.31
CA GLU A 91 -12.13 -8.88 1.87
C GLU A 91 -12.78 -7.77 1.04
N GLY A 92 -13.98 -7.32 1.44
CA GLY A 92 -14.66 -6.19 0.81
C GLY A 92 -13.83 -4.90 0.86
N LEU A 93 -13.16 -4.64 1.99
CA LEU A 93 -12.28 -3.47 2.15
C LEU A 93 -11.06 -3.59 1.25
N PHE A 94 -10.41 -4.75 1.18
CA PHE A 94 -9.27 -4.95 0.28
C PHE A 94 -9.67 -4.75 -1.18
N ALA A 95 -10.81 -5.30 -1.62
CA ALA A 95 -11.30 -5.14 -2.98
C ALA A 95 -11.63 -3.68 -3.32
N GLU A 96 -12.27 -2.95 -2.39
CA GLU A 96 -12.56 -1.52 -2.58
C GLU A 96 -11.27 -0.70 -2.65
N ILE A 97 -10.32 -0.92 -1.73
CA ILE A 97 -9.04 -0.21 -1.71
C ILE A 97 -8.22 -0.50 -2.97
N GLU A 98 -8.14 -1.77 -3.39
CA GLU A 98 -7.45 -2.18 -4.61
C GLU A 98 -8.00 -1.41 -5.81
N LYS A 99 -9.33 -1.41 -5.98
CA LYS A 99 -10.01 -0.71 -7.06
C LYS A 99 -9.73 0.80 -7.03
N GLU A 100 -9.86 1.44 -5.88
CA GLU A 100 -9.65 2.89 -5.76
C GLU A 100 -8.18 3.30 -6.01
N MET A 101 -7.20 2.48 -5.61
CA MET A 101 -5.78 2.69 -5.92
C MET A 101 -5.51 2.59 -7.42
N VAL A 102 -6.15 1.66 -8.12
CA VAL A 102 -6.01 1.45 -9.57
C VAL A 102 -6.70 2.57 -10.36
N ASP A 103 -7.90 2.96 -9.96
CA ASP A 103 -8.68 4.03 -10.61
C ASP A 103 -8.03 5.42 -10.43
N SER A 104 -7.29 5.61 -9.34
CA SER A 104 -6.55 6.85 -9.11
C SER A 104 -5.31 6.95 -10.00
N GLY A 105 -5.31 7.91 -10.94
CA GLY A 105 -4.15 8.21 -11.77
C GLY A 105 -2.87 8.54 -10.98
N PHE A 106 -2.99 9.09 -9.76
CA PHE A 106 -1.84 9.37 -8.90
C PHE A 106 -1.22 8.08 -8.34
N PHE A 107 -2.05 7.15 -7.88
CA PHE A 107 -1.61 5.90 -7.30
C PHE A 107 -1.16 4.92 -8.38
N ARG A 108 -1.95 4.74 -9.43
CA ARG A 108 -1.62 3.91 -10.59
C ARG A 108 -0.25 4.24 -11.16
N ALA A 109 0.07 5.53 -11.33
CA ALA A 109 1.39 5.94 -11.83
C ALA A 109 2.54 5.50 -10.91
N LYS A 110 2.35 5.51 -9.58
CA LYS A 110 3.35 5.06 -8.61
C LYS A 110 3.46 3.54 -8.55
N ILE A 111 2.35 2.83 -8.66
CA ILE A 111 2.33 1.36 -8.72
C ILE A 111 3.08 0.89 -9.97
N LEU A 112 2.76 1.43 -11.15
CA LEU A 112 3.47 1.11 -12.39
C LEU A 112 4.97 1.41 -12.29
N LYS A 113 5.35 2.52 -11.65
CA LYS A 113 6.75 2.85 -11.44
C LYS A 113 7.46 1.85 -10.51
N TYR A 114 6.76 1.38 -9.48
CA TYR A 114 7.26 0.37 -8.57
C TYR A 114 7.50 -0.96 -9.28
N ILE A 115 6.53 -1.41 -10.09
CA ILE A 115 6.65 -2.60 -10.94
C ILE A 115 7.85 -2.48 -11.88
N GLU A 116 7.99 -1.36 -12.60
CA GLU A 116 9.12 -1.10 -13.51
C GLU A 116 10.48 -1.21 -12.78
N ASN A 117 10.55 -0.71 -11.54
CA ASN A 117 11.76 -0.78 -10.73
C ASN A 117 12.05 -2.22 -10.28
N MET A 118 11.03 -2.98 -9.86
CA MET A 118 11.18 -4.40 -9.53
C MET A 118 11.69 -5.21 -10.71
N GLU A 119 11.14 -4.99 -11.90
CA GLU A 119 11.60 -5.65 -13.13
C GLU A 119 13.06 -5.33 -13.46
N LYS A 120 13.47 -4.06 -13.30
CA LYS A 120 14.87 -3.66 -13.51
C LYS A 120 15.80 -4.37 -12.52
N SER A 121 15.42 -4.43 -11.25
CA SER A 121 16.18 -5.13 -10.21
C SER A 121 16.27 -6.62 -10.49
N ALA A 122 15.16 -7.28 -10.85
CA ALA A 122 15.14 -8.69 -11.21
C ALA A 122 16.07 -8.99 -12.40
N ARG A 123 16.01 -8.18 -13.47
CA ARG A 123 16.92 -8.33 -14.62
C ARG A 123 18.40 -8.15 -14.24
N TYR A 124 18.69 -7.18 -13.37
CA TYR A 124 20.06 -6.94 -12.91
C TYR A 124 20.60 -8.12 -12.09
N LEU A 125 19.81 -8.63 -11.15
CA LEU A 125 20.21 -9.74 -10.27
C LEU A 125 20.36 -11.06 -11.06
N LYS A 126 19.46 -11.32 -12.02
CA LYS A 126 19.60 -12.41 -13.00
C LYS A 126 20.91 -12.33 -13.77
N ALA A 127 21.27 -11.14 -14.26
CA ALA A 127 22.48 -10.97 -15.07
C ALA A 127 23.78 -11.15 -14.27
N LYS A 128 23.73 -10.96 -12.95
CA LYS A 128 24.87 -11.13 -12.06
C LYS A 128 25.02 -12.53 -11.46
N ASP A 129 24.02 -13.40 -11.64
CA ASP A 129 23.94 -14.69 -10.92
C ASP A 129 23.96 -14.52 -9.39
N ASP A 130 23.45 -13.37 -8.91
CA ASP A 130 23.47 -12.97 -7.49
C ASP A 130 22.29 -13.55 -6.69
N MET A 131 21.38 -14.28 -7.33
CA MET A 131 20.19 -14.88 -6.72
C MET A 131 19.90 -16.24 -7.34
N ASP A 132 19.40 -17.17 -6.53
CA ASP A 132 18.94 -18.45 -7.05
C ASP A 132 17.62 -18.31 -7.83
N ALA A 133 17.32 -19.33 -8.64
CA ALA A 133 16.14 -19.35 -9.50
C ALA A 133 14.81 -19.24 -8.73
N THR A 134 14.76 -19.69 -7.46
CA THR A 134 13.55 -19.64 -6.63
C THR A 134 13.25 -18.21 -6.21
N GLN A 135 14.27 -17.49 -5.75
CA GLN A 135 14.11 -16.09 -5.34
C GLN A 135 13.74 -15.19 -6.52
N ILE A 136 14.33 -15.46 -7.67
CA ILE A 136 13.95 -14.84 -8.95
C ILE A 136 12.46 -15.08 -9.25
N GLN A 137 12.00 -16.32 -9.16
CA GLN A 137 10.61 -16.68 -9.48
C GLN A 137 9.63 -15.95 -8.56
N ILE A 138 9.94 -15.85 -7.26
CA ILE A 138 9.12 -15.10 -6.30
C ILE A 138 8.96 -13.64 -6.73
N ILE A 139 10.04 -12.99 -7.17
CA ILE A 139 9.98 -11.60 -7.63
C ILE A 139 9.11 -11.50 -8.89
N GLU A 140 9.24 -12.43 -9.83
CA GLU A 140 8.45 -12.45 -11.06
C GLU A 140 6.96 -12.70 -10.80
N ASP A 141 6.62 -13.55 -9.83
CA ASP A 141 5.25 -13.80 -9.42
C ASP A 141 4.62 -12.55 -8.80
N VAL A 142 5.35 -11.82 -7.96
CA VAL A 142 4.89 -10.55 -7.39
C VAL A 142 4.68 -9.50 -8.49
N ILE A 143 5.64 -9.36 -9.42
CA ILE A 143 5.52 -8.47 -10.58
C ILE A 143 4.27 -8.82 -11.39
N GLY A 144 4.05 -10.11 -11.68
CA GLY A 144 2.89 -10.60 -12.43
C GLY A 144 1.58 -10.27 -11.72
N ARG A 145 1.49 -10.54 -10.41
CA ARG A 145 0.30 -10.25 -9.60
C ARG A 145 -0.04 -8.75 -9.62
N MET A 146 0.94 -7.90 -9.34
CA MET A 146 0.74 -6.45 -9.34
C MET A 146 0.38 -5.91 -10.73
N SER A 147 1.01 -6.44 -11.79
CA SER A 147 0.76 -6.01 -13.17
C SER A 147 -0.65 -6.37 -13.62
N ASN A 148 -1.12 -7.57 -13.28
CA ASN A 148 -2.48 -8.02 -13.58
C ASN A 148 -3.53 -7.15 -12.88
N ALA A 149 -3.28 -6.72 -11.64
CA ALA A 149 -4.20 -5.89 -10.88
C ALA A 149 -4.33 -4.45 -11.42
N VAL A 150 -3.35 -3.95 -12.17
CA VAL A 150 -3.37 -2.57 -12.73
C VAL A 150 -3.69 -2.52 -14.24
N SER A 151 -3.92 -3.67 -14.87
CA SER A 151 -4.21 -3.82 -16.31
C SER A 151 -5.69 -3.62 -16.60
#